data_AF-A0A1V3C0W7-F1
#
_entry.id   AF-A0A1V3C0W7-F1
#
_cell.length_a   1.000
_cell.length_b   1.000
_cell.length_c   1.000
_cell.angle_alpha   90.00
_cell.angle_beta   90.00
_cell.angle_gamma   90.00
#
_symmetry.space_group_name_H-M   'P 1'
#
loop_
_entity.id
_entity.type
_entity.pdbx_description
1 polymer ?
#
loop_
_entity_poly.entity_id
_entity_poly.type
_entity_poly.pdbx_seq_one_letter_code
_entity_poly.pdbx_strand_id
1 'polypeptide(L)'
;MTTPSPGPLEQGDLIQDLARRLVAVTPEGWQQLTYLARVIGAHQSDMFAVQDADGQVRQAEVPEGVVETVAELKRSCFQEGRGTWLSMIVSVHHSHQLNIEYNHDTEPELPFEVSPLVYAQELERFPRSQDQIPDWFAARLDQARELDPDRMVAEFGNAMVQACANEGLKADYLPPTSLRVAASDGTTLLEGDLGDTFDQAIISPIEHQASLAAHFAGYMARAAQEREETAGEHPVDPGDTVAGALVTAFAEAGAQVSFQDADTLVLPLPDGNQASTDISGLRSALGGATPEQIADNTAAFARAALDQLGQAVRREAGSDDPAGQLRVRLYPVSAFPEGVLDSLVAREIAPGLWQTVVVDTPESLQPLPRQVHERSERSDGEVFAQAVSASVDEDVETSEHDLNGARIVHIGGRHPYVAAQAHVLDRHLGDLPHGALVALPVPEVLIAHPLGQGNPVAAMDDMRQIAERFTADGDKPISSQLYWWHPDSRSRERGTPPDLRAVGATIDHEAGSVSPDTSDEEFGSLLKSLIRTH
;
A
#
# COMPACT_ATOMS: atom_id res chain seq x y z
N MET A 1 11.78 18.95 12.30
CA MET A 1 12.68 17.82 11.98
C MET A 1 11.89 16.96 11.02
N THR A 2 12.32 16.85 9.77
CA THR A 2 11.63 16.06 8.73
C THR A 2 11.77 14.59 9.11
N THR A 3 10.67 13.95 9.49
CA THR A 3 10.58 12.50 9.59
C THR A 3 11.00 11.91 8.24
N PRO A 4 11.84 10.85 8.22
CA PRO A 4 12.19 10.20 6.96
C PRO A 4 10.92 9.71 6.26
N SER A 5 10.85 9.85 4.93
CA SER A 5 9.76 9.25 4.15
C SER A 5 9.69 7.76 4.47
N PRO A 6 8.49 7.23 4.77
CA PRO A 6 8.30 5.82 5.04
C PRO A 6 8.89 4.95 3.93
N GLY A 7 9.53 3.84 4.31
CA GLY A 7 10.05 2.87 3.36
C GLY A 7 8.91 2.17 2.58
N PRO A 8 9.20 1.49 1.46
CA PRO A 8 8.19 0.78 0.66
C PRO A 8 7.35 -0.25 1.46
N LEU A 9 7.91 -0.80 2.54
CA LEU A 9 7.23 -1.71 3.45
C LEU A 9 6.20 -0.98 4.33
N GLU A 10 6.57 0.16 4.90
CA GLU A 10 5.68 0.99 5.72
C GLU A 10 4.52 1.55 4.87
N GLN A 11 4.78 1.90 3.60
CA GLN A 11 3.72 2.28 2.66
C GLN A 11 2.76 1.11 2.34
N GLY A 12 3.28 -0.12 2.24
CA GLY A 12 2.48 -1.33 2.08
C GLY A 12 1.55 -1.57 3.28
N ASP A 13 2.04 -1.36 4.50
CA ASP A 13 1.26 -1.51 5.73
C ASP A 13 0.13 -0.46 5.82
N LEU A 14 0.41 0.80 5.45
CA LEU A 14 -0.61 1.86 5.36
C LEU A 14 -1.73 1.50 4.38
N ILE A 15 -1.37 0.95 3.22
CA ILE A 15 -2.33 0.53 2.20
C ILE A 15 -3.19 -0.63 2.70
N GLN A 16 -2.60 -1.60 3.40
CA GLN A 16 -3.35 -2.72 3.98
C GLN A 16 -4.27 -2.26 5.11
N ASP A 17 -3.82 -1.36 5.98
CA ASP A 17 -4.65 -0.81 7.05
C ASP A 17 -5.83 -0.01 6.49
N LEU A 18 -5.59 0.82 5.47
CA LEU A 18 -6.63 1.53 4.74
C LEU A 18 -7.69 0.57 4.17
N ALA A 19 -7.26 -0.46 3.44
CA ALA A 19 -8.17 -1.44 2.85
C ALA A 19 -8.97 -2.19 3.93
N ARG A 20 -8.31 -2.59 5.02
CA ARG A 20 -8.94 -3.30 6.15
C ARG A 20 -10.04 -2.45 6.79
N ARG A 21 -9.77 -1.16 7.05
CA ARG A 21 -10.74 -0.22 7.64
C ARG A 21 -11.95 -0.02 6.73
N LEU A 22 -11.72 0.15 5.43
CA LEU A 22 -12.80 0.31 4.43
C LEU A 22 -13.67 -0.95 4.33
N VAL A 23 -13.06 -2.14 4.34
CA VAL A 23 -13.80 -3.41 4.30
C VAL A 23 -14.57 -3.69 5.59
N ALA A 24 -14.10 -3.23 6.75
CA ALA A 24 -14.72 -3.53 8.04
C ALA A 24 -16.17 -3.01 8.17
N VAL A 25 -16.56 -2.02 7.38
CA VAL A 25 -17.90 -1.40 7.42
C VAL A 25 -18.79 -1.82 6.24
N THR A 26 -18.35 -2.73 5.38
CA THR A 26 -19.16 -3.18 4.24
C THR A 26 -20.28 -4.13 4.70
N PRO A 27 -21.44 -4.10 4.04
CA PRO A 27 -22.55 -5.01 4.35
C PRO A 27 -22.23 -6.45 3.91
N GLU A 28 -22.93 -7.43 4.49
CA GLU A 28 -22.81 -8.83 4.10
C GLU A 28 -23.14 -9.02 2.60
N GLY A 29 -22.30 -9.77 1.88
CA GLY A 29 -22.48 -10.02 0.45
C GLY A 29 -22.12 -8.85 -0.48
N TRP A 30 -21.47 -7.81 0.02
CA TRP A 30 -20.93 -6.71 -0.81
C TRP A 30 -20.11 -7.23 -1.99
N GLN A 31 -20.12 -6.50 -3.11
CA GLN A 31 -19.47 -6.90 -4.35
C GLN A 31 -18.20 -6.09 -4.62
N GLN A 32 -18.29 -4.78 -4.43
CA GLN A 32 -17.19 -3.84 -4.65
C GLN A 32 -17.35 -2.65 -3.71
N LEU A 33 -16.25 -2.06 -3.26
CA LEU A 33 -16.23 -0.74 -2.64
C LEU A 33 -15.33 0.20 -3.43
N THR A 34 -15.66 1.48 -3.37
CA THR A 34 -14.87 2.56 -3.95
C THR A 34 -14.75 3.68 -2.93
N TYR A 35 -13.52 4.05 -2.63
CA TYR A 35 -13.16 5.19 -1.79
C TYR A 35 -12.37 6.19 -2.63
N LEU A 36 -12.79 7.45 -2.63
CA LEU A 36 -12.13 8.53 -3.35
C LEU A 36 -11.72 9.59 -2.32
N ALA A 37 -10.42 9.82 -2.22
CA ALA A 37 -9.84 10.89 -1.42
C ALA A 37 -9.31 11.99 -2.34
N ARG A 38 -9.63 13.24 -2.03
CA ARG A 38 -9.03 14.43 -2.66
C ARG A 38 -8.36 15.22 -1.57
N VAL A 39 -7.04 15.37 -1.66
CA VAL A 39 -6.23 15.98 -0.60
C VAL A 39 -5.30 16.99 -1.23
N ILE A 40 -5.55 18.28 -0.98
CA ILE A 40 -4.82 19.40 -1.58
C ILE A 40 -4.57 20.44 -0.48
N GLY A 41 -3.30 20.63 -0.09
CA GLY A 41 -2.95 21.50 1.03
C GLY A 41 -3.58 20.98 2.31
N ALA A 42 -4.31 21.85 3.02
CA ALA A 42 -5.15 21.42 4.13
C ALA A 42 -6.53 20.89 3.69
N HIS A 43 -6.99 21.13 2.46
CA HIS A 43 -8.30 20.64 2.03
C HIS A 43 -8.30 19.11 1.88
N GLN A 44 -9.26 18.46 2.51
CA GLN A 44 -9.56 17.05 2.28
C GLN A 44 -11.06 16.85 2.03
N SER A 45 -11.38 16.07 1.00
CA SER A 45 -12.74 15.65 0.68
C SER A 45 -12.75 14.19 0.29
N ASP A 46 -13.60 13.42 0.98
CA ASP A 46 -13.71 11.99 0.83
C ASP A 46 -15.10 11.57 0.36
N MET A 47 -15.15 10.52 -0.46
CA MET A 47 -16.37 9.82 -0.83
C MET A 47 -16.14 8.33 -0.69
N PHE A 48 -17.01 7.66 0.05
CA PHE A 48 -16.98 6.21 0.19
C PHE A 48 -18.31 5.62 -0.26
N ALA A 49 -18.25 4.64 -1.16
CA ALA A 49 -19.42 3.97 -1.68
C ALA A 49 -19.18 2.46 -1.73
N VAL A 50 -20.23 1.68 -1.44
CA VAL A 50 -20.20 0.23 -1.46
C VAL A 50 -21.34 -0.29 -2.32
N GLN A 51 -21.01 -1.22 -3.20
CA GLN A 51 -21.96 -2.01 -3.96
C GLN A 51 -22.40 -3.23 -3.13
N ASP A 52 -23.69 -3.32 -2.84
CA ASP A 52 -24.27 -4.43 -2.10
C ASP A 52 -24.45 -5.71 -2.95
N ALA A 53 -24.93 -6.78 -2.32
CA ALA A 53 -25.18 -8.08 -2.98
C ALA A 53 -26.20 -8.01 -4.13
N ASP A 54 -27.10 -7.01 -4.11
CA ASP A 54 -28.10 -6.79 -5.15
C ASP A 54 -27.55 -5.92 -6.30
N GLY A 55 -26.27 -5.53 -6.23
CA GLY A 55 -25.60 -4.69 -7.20
C GLY A 55 -25.89 -3.19 -7.06
N GLN A 56 -26.58 -2.77 -6.00
CA GLN A 56 -26.87 -1.35 -5.76
C GLN A 56 -25.70 -0.65 -5.07
N VAL A 57 -25.30 0.51 -5.59
CA VAL A 57 -24.25 1.35 -4.99
C VAL A 57 -24.87 2.28 -3.96
N ARG A 58 -24.36 2.23 -2.74
CA ARG A 58 -24.78 3.09 -1.62
C ARG A 58 -23.58 3.84 -1.07
N GLN A 59 -23.75 5.14 -0.85
CA GLN A 59 -22.76 5.92 -0.12
C GLN A 59 -22.73 5.46 1.34
N ALA A 60 -21.54 5.27 1.88
CA ALA A 60 -21.28 4.88 3.25
C ALA A 60 -20.45 5.95 3.96
N GLU A 61 -20.49 5.95 5.28
CA GLU A 61 -19.63 6.82 6.09
C GLU A 61 -18.20 6.32 6.05
N VAL A 62 -17.25 7.26 5.97
CA VAL A 62 -15.82 6.95 6.00
C VAL A 62 -15.45 6.47 7.42
N PRO A 63 -14.86 5.28 7.58
CA PRO A 63 -14.46 4.76 8.89
C PRO A 63 -13.44 5.64 9.61
N GLU A 64 -13.44 5.60 10.93
CA GLU A 64 -12.45 6.26 11.76
C GLU A 64 -11.02 5.78 11.47
N GLY A 65 -10.06 6.71 11.44
CA GLY A 65 -8.66 6.43 11.12
C GLY A 65 -8.33 6.43 9.62
N VAL A 66 -9.33 6.34 8.72
CA VAL A 66 -9.08 6.31 7.27
C VAL A 66 -8.47 7.63 6.79
N VAL A 67 -8.97 8.76 7.28
CA VAL A 67 -8.50 10.09 6.92
C VAL A 67 -7.03 10.27 7.30
N GLU A 68 -6.66 9.82 8.49
CA GLU A 68 -5.31 9.84 9.04
C GLU A 68 -4.36 8.94 8.24
N THR A 69 -4.78 7.70 7.95
CA THR A 69 -4.00 6.76 7.11
C THR A 69 -3.76 7.34 5.72
N VAL A 70 -4.74 8.02 5.13
CA VAL A 70 -4.61 8.67 3.82
C VAL A 70 -3.65 9.86 3.86
N ALA A 71 -3.66 10.65 4.93
CA ALA A 71 -2.70 11.73 5.13
C ALA A 71 -1.26 11.20 5.30
N GLU A 72 -1.08 10.06 5.97
CA GLU A 72 0.19 9.34 6.06
C GLU A 72 0.67 8.83 4.70
N LEU A 73 -0.23 8.21 3.94
CA LEU A 73 0.04 7.73 2.59
C LEU A 73 0.40 8.86 1.61
N LYS A 74 -0.22 10.04 1.75
CA LYS A 74 0.13 11.21 0.95
C LYS A 74 1.56 11.67 1.22
N ARG A 75 1.94 11.70 2.49
CA ARG A 75 3.30 12.04 2.94
C ARG A 75 4.32 11.00 2.48
N SER A 76 3.99 9.71 2.52
CA SER A 76 4.90 8.66 2.06
C SER A 76 5.15 8.71 0.55
N CYS A 77 4.15 9.10 -0.24
CA CYS A 77 4.29 9.26 -1.69
C CYS A 77 5.02 10.54 -2.13
N PHE A 78 5.45 11.40 -1.20
CA PHE A 78 6.14 12.64 -1.54
C PHE A 78 7.53 12.39 -2.13
N GLN A 79 7.82 13.08 -3.24
CA GLN A 79 9.13 13.12 -3.86
C GLN A 79 9.57 14.57 -4.07
N GLU A 80 10.78 14.91 -3.60
CA GLU A 80 11.34 16.25 -3.72
C GLU A 80 11.34 16.73 -5.18
N GLY A 81 10.79 17.91 -5.44
CA GLY A 81 10.70 18.49 -6.77
C GLY A 81 9.63 17.89 -7.70
N ARG A 82 8.99 16.78 -7.34
CA ARG A 82 7.83 16.23 -8.07
C ARG A 82 6.51 16.40 -7.31
N GLY A 83 6.57 16.60 -5.99
CA GLY A 83 5.41 16.66 -5.11
C GLY A 83 4.83 15.27 -4.84
N THR A 84 3.53 15.23 -4.57
CA THR A 84 2.74 14.01 -4.32
C THR A 84 1.43 14.06 -5.12
N TRP A 85 0.57 13.04 -4.97
CA TRP A 85 -0.73 12.96 -5.63
C TRP A 85 -1.74 13.98 -5.06
N LEU A 86 -2.71 14.41 -5.87
CA LEU A 86 -3.78 15.37 -5.55
C LEU A 86 -5.12 14.69 -5.22
N SER A 87 -5.36 13.54 -5.84
CA SER A 87 -6.48 12.66 -5.48
C SER A 87 -6.09 11.20 -5.65
N MET A 88 -6.79 10.33 -4.93
CA MET A 88 -6.59 8.89 -4.94
C MET A 88 -7.95 8.19 -5.02
N ILE A 89 -8.06 7.17 -5.87
CA ILE A 89 -9.20 6.25 -5.88
C ILE A 89 -8.72 4.89 -5.41
N VAL A 90 -9.39 4.34 -4.41
CA VAL A 90 -9.20 2.99 -3.90
C VAL A 90 -10.43 2.18 -4.27
N SER A 91 -10.24 1.05 -4.94
CA SER A 91 -11.30 0.10 -5.22
C SER A 91 -10.93 -1.25 -4.63
N VAL A 92 -11.86 -1.86 -3.88
CA VAL A 92 -11.68 -3.23 -3.38
C VAL A 92 -12.83 -4.07 -3.88
N HIS A 93 -12.53 -5.25 -4.42
CA HIS A 93 -13.52 -6.23 -4.82
C HIS A 93 -13.74 -7.26 -3.70
N HIS A 94 -14.91 -7.91 -3.65
CA HIS A 94 -15.24 -8.89 -2.61
C HIS A 94 -14.29 -10.09 -2.57
N SER A 95 -13.52 -10.34 -3.64
CA SER A 95 -12.40 -11.29 -3.67
C SER A 95 -11.14 -10.80 -2.95
N HIS A 96 -11.20 -9.67 -2.24
CA HIS A 96 -10.09 -8.98 -1.59
C HIS A 96 -9.03 -8.43 -2.56
N GLN A 97 -9.36 -8.29 -3.85
CA GLN A 97 -8.51 -7.60 -4.81
C GLN A 97 -8.58 -6.09 -4.57
N LEU A 98 -7.43 -5.47 -4.30
CA LEU A 98 -7.28 -4.05 -4.04
C LEU A 98 -6.61 -3.36 -5.24
N ASN A 99 -7.24 -2.30 -5.74
CA ASN A 99 -6.71 -1.40 -6.77
C ASN A 99 -6.61 0.03 -6.21
N ILE A 100 -5.52 0.73 -6.53
CA ILE A 100 -5.30 2.13 -6.13
C ILE A 100 -4.82 2.93 -7.34
N GLU A 101 -5.50 4.04 -7.61
CA GLU A 101 -5.17 4.97 -8.69
C GLU A 101 -4.86 6.35 -8.10
N TYR A 102 -3.72 6.92 -8.49
CA TYR A 102 -3.28 8.24 -8.06
C TYR A 102 -3.36 9.23 -9.21
N ASN A 103 -3.90 10.42 -8.94
CA ASN A 103 -3.90 11.54 -9.86
C ASN A 103 -2.88 12.58 -9.39
N HIS A 104 -1.91 12.92 -10.24
CA HIS A 104 -0.84 13.86 -9.91
C HIS A 104 -0.96 15.22 -10.61
N ASP A 105 -1.64 15.26 -11.75
CA ASP A 105 -1.51 16.32 -12.75
C ASP A 105 -2.84 16.78 -13.35
N THR A 106 -3.93 16.02 -13.18
CA THR A 106 -5.27 16.39 -13.64
C THR A 106 -5.99 17.19 -12.55
N GLU A 107 -6.67 18.29 -12.92
CA GLU A 107 -7.46 19.09 -11.97
C GLU A 107 -8.54 18.22 -11.32
N PRO A 108 -8.51 17.98 -9.99
CA PRO A 108 -9.51 17.14 -9.34
C PRO A 108 -10.88 17.83 -9.33
N GLU A 109 -11.94 17.07 -9.63
CA GLU A 109 -13.30 17.58 -9.49
C GLU A 109 -13.67 17.71 -8.01
N LEU A 110 -13.71 18.94 -7.50
CA LEU A 110 -14.07 19.22 -6.11
C LEU A 110 -15.59 19.41 -5.96
N PRO A 111 -16.20 18.90 -4.88
CA PRO A 111 -17.66 18.95 -4.68
C PRO A 111 -18.20 20.37 -4.46
N PHE A 112 -17.33 21.31 -4.10
CA PHE A 112 -17.62 22.73 -3.93
C PHE A 112 -16.39 23.55 -4.30
N GLU A 113 -16.60 24.84 -4.54
CA GLU A 113 -15.51 25.77 -4.80
C GLU A 113 -14.65 25.92 -3.55
N VAL A 114 -13.35 25.67 -3.69
CA VAL A 114 -12.36 25.79 -2.61
C VAL A 114 -11.54 27.06 -2.79
N SER A 115 -11.05 27.61 -1.68
CA SER A 115 -10.12 28.74 -1.71
C SER A 115 -8.87 28.38 -2.52
N PRO A 116 -8.35 29.25 -3.40
CA PRO A 116 -7.14 28.96 -4.16
C PRO A 116 -5.89 28.81 -3.27
N LEU A 117 -5.96 29.23 -2.00
CA LEU A 117 -4.89 29.02 -1.02
C LEU A 117 -4.56 27.54 -0.78
N VAL A 118 -5.51 26.61 -1.01
CA VAL A 118 -5.25 25.16 -0.87
C VAL A 118 -4.08 24.71 -1.75
N TYR A 119 -3.93 25.32 -2.93
CA TYR A 119 -2.89 25.00 -3.90
C TYR A 119 -1.54 25.60 -3.50
N ALA A 120 -1.53 26.77 -2.86
CA ALA A 120 -0.32 27.35 -2.28
C ALA A 120 0.18 26.49 -1.11
N GLN A 121 -0.72 26.10 -0.20
CA GLN A 121 -0.42 25.17 0.90
C GLN A 121 0.08 23.82 0.39
N GLU A 122 -0.49 23.29 -0.70
CA GLU A 122 -0.04 22.05 -1.32
C GLU A 122 1.43 22.14 -1.76
N LEU A 123 1.85 23.24 -2.37
CA LEU A 123 3.25 23.43 -2.79
C LEU A 123 4.20 23.71 -1.63
N GLU A 124 3.71 24.35 -0.56
CA GLU A 124 4.49 24.53 0.66
C GLU A 124 4.77 23.19 1.36
N ARG A 125 3.76 22.30 1.39
CA ARG A 125 3.87 20.96 2.01
C ARG A 125 4.59 19.96 1.11
N PHE A 126 4.34 20.01 -0.20
CA PHE A 126 4.85 19.06 -1.20
C PHE A 126 5.45 19.79 -2.41
N PRO A 127 6.67 20.34 -2.28
CA PRO A 127 7.30 21.15 -3.32
C PRO A 127 7.36 20.48 -4.70
N ARG A 128 6.93 21.22 -5.72
CA ARG A 128 7.03 20.83 -7.14
C ARG A 128 7.95 21.77 -7.88
N SER A 129 8.76 21.21 -8.78
CA SER A 129 9.57 21.97 -9.74
C SER A 129 8.64 22.67 -10.73
N GLN A 130 9.07 23.80 -11.30
CA GLN A 130 8.20 24.62 -12.15
C GLN A 130 7.68 23.88 -13.39
N ASP A 131 8.43 22.90 -13.90
CA ASP A 131 8.05 22.00 -14.99
C ASP A 131 7.04 20.90 -14.58
N GLN A 132 6.89 20.64 -13.29
CA GLN A 132 5.96 19.66 -12.72
C GLN A 132 4.64 20.29 -12.25
N ILE A 133 4.46 21.61 -12.44
CA ILE A 133 3.23 22.33 -12.11
C ILE A 133 2.38 22.47 -13.37
N PRO A 134 1.21 21.81 -13.45
CA PRO A 134 0.30 21.96 -14.58
C PRO A 134 -0.25 23.40 -14.74
N ASP A 135 -0.62 23.77 -15.97
CA ASP A 135 -1.13 25.12 -16.29
C ASP A 135 -2.34 25.53 -15.44
N TRP A 136 -3.27 24.59 -15.19
CA TRP A 136 -4.44 24.84 -14.35
C TRP A 136 -4.04 25.14 -12.90
N PHE A 137 -3.02 24.45 -12.38
CA PHE A 137 -2.52 24.64 -11.02
C PHE A 137 -1.84 26.02 -10.93
N ALA A 138 -1.02 26.37 -11.92
CA ALA A 138 -0.41 27.70 -12.01
C ALA A 138 -1.47 28.82 -11.99
N ALA A 139 -2.58 28.65 -12.71
CA ALA A 139 -3.69 29.60 -12.69
C ALA A 139 -4.34 29.74 -11.30
N ARG A 140 -4.44 28.65 -10.53
CA ARG A 140 -4.91 28.70 -9.13
C ARG A 140 -3.92 29.41 -8.21
N LEU A 141 -2.62 29.25 -8.43
CA LEU A 141 -1.59 29.99 -7.67
C LEU A 141 -1.63 31.49 -7.96
N ASP A 142 -1.91 31.88 -9.21
CA ASP A 142 -2.12 33.29 -9.55
C ASP A 142 -3.31 33.88 -8.78
N GLN A 143 -4.43 33.14 -8.71
CA GLN A 143 -5.59 33.53 -7.89
C GLN A 143 -5.24 33.61 -6.39
N ALA A 144 -4.43 32.68 -5.88
CA ALA A 144 -3.98 32.68 -4.48
C ALA A 144 -3.15 33.93 -4.13
N ARG A 145 -2.35 34.45 -5.06
CA ARG A 145 -1.54 35.66 -4.86
C ARG A 145 -2.36 36.95 -4.73
N GLU A 146 -3.62 36.95 -5.15
CA GLU A 146 -4.53 38.08 -4.97
C GLU A 146 -5.09 38.16 -3.54
N LEU A 147 -4.96 37.07 -2.78
CA LEU A 147 -5.38 37.00 -1.38
C LEU A 147 -4.26 37.48 -0.45
N ASP A 148 -4.62 37.76 0.80
CA ASP A 148 -3.70 38.19 1.86
C ASP A 148 -3.75 37.17 3.01
N PRO A 149 -3.00 36.05 2.90
CA PRO A 149 -3.04 34.97 3.88
C PRO A 149 -2.64 35.44 5.27
N ASP A 150 -1.61 36.31 5.37
CA ASP A 150 -1.11 36.84 6.64
C ASP A 150 -2.20 37.59 7.40
N ARG A 151 -2.99 38.40 6.69
CA ARG A 151 -4.14 39.08 7.29
C ARG A 151 -5.23 38.10 7.73
N MET A 152 -5.55 37.11 6.91
CA MET A 152 -6.57 36.10 7.23
C MET A 152 -6.18 35.25 8.45
N VAL A 153 -4.92 34.83 8.52
CA VAL A 153 -4.32 34.13 9.67
C VAL A 153 -4.44 34.99 10.93
N ALA A 154 -4.07 36.28 10.86
CA ALA A 154 -4.19 37.18 12.00
C ALA A 154 -5.65 37.41 12.43
N GLU A 155 -6.59 37.56 11.49
CA GLU A 155 -8.01 37.69 11.77
C GLU A 155 -8.55 36.45 12.49
N PHE A 156 -8.18 35.23 12.05
CA PHE A 156 -8.58 33.99 12.70
C PHE A 156 -7.97 33.82 14.10
N GLY A 157 -6.68 34.14 14.28
CA GLY A 157 -6.04 34.11 15.60
C GLY A 157 -6.73 35.02 16.61
N ASN A 158 -7.12 36.23 16.20
CA ASN A 158 -7.92 37.14 17.02
C ASN A 158 -9.32 36.59 17.32
N ALA A 159 -9.96 35.92 16.34
CA ALA A 159 -11.26 35.29 16.54
C ALA A 159 -11.19 34.15 17.57
N MET A 160 -10.12 33.34 17.58
CA MET A 160 -9.90 32.31 18.60
C MET A 160 -9.74 32.88 20.00
N VAL A 161 -8.98 33.98 20.14
CA VAL A 161 -8.83 34.70 21.41
C VAL A 161 -10.20 35.18 21.90
N GLN A 162 -11.00 35.78 21.02
CA GLN A 162 -12.34 36.26 21.37
C GLN A 162 -13.28 35.13 21.75
N ALA A 163 -13.24 33.99 21.04
CA ALA A 163 -14.04 32.82 21.36
C ALA A 163 -13.69 32.25 22.74
N CYS A 164 -12.40 32.12 23.06
CA CYS A 164 -11.93 31.70 24.38
C CYS A 164 -12.39 32.66 25.49
N ALA A 165 -12.33 33.97 25.24
CA ALA A 165 -12.80 34.97 26.18
C ALA A 165 -14.31 34.87 26.45
N ASN A 166 -15.11 34.52 25.44
CA ASN A 166 -16.55 34.31 25.60
C ASN A 166 -16.88 33.11 26.52
N GLU A 167 -16.00 32.10 26.55
CA GLU A 167 -16.08 30.94 27.44
C GLU A 167 -15.39 31.17 28.81
N GLY A 168 -14.93 32.38 29.09
CA GLY A 168 -14.29 32.74 30.37
C GLY A 168 -12.82 32.32 30.50
N LEU A 169 -12.18 31.93 29.41
CA LEU A 169 -10.75 31.59 29.35
C LEU A 169 -9.90 32.82 29.02
N LYS A 170 -8.62 32.79 29.39
CA LYS A 170 -7.62 33.77 28.97
C LYS A 170 -6.84 33.20 27.80
N ALA A 171 -6.80 33.87 26.66
CA ALA A 171 -6.04 33.42 25.51
C ALA A 171 -5.17 34.54 24.95
N ASP A 172 -3.94 34.21 24.59
CA ASP A 172 -2.98 35.08 23.89
C ASP A 172 -2.64 34.45 22.54
N TYR A 173 -2.91 35.18 21.46
CA TYR A 173 -2.46 34.83 20.13
C TYR A 173 -0.99 35.21 19.96
N LEU A 174 -0.18 34.23 19.59
CA LEU A 174 1.25 34.33 19.34
C LEU A 174 1.49 34.07 17.84
N PRO A 175 1.57 35.13 17.01
CA PRO A 175 1.67 34.97 15.57
C PRO A 175 2.89 34.12 15.15
N PRO A 176 2.80 33.39 14.02
CA PRO A 176 1.68 33.38 13.08
C PRO A 176 0.56 32.39 13.42
N THR A 177 0.83 31.31 14.14
CA THR A 177 -0.14 30.19 14.28
C THR A 177 -0.17 29.60 15.68
N SER A 178 0.53 30.20 16.64
CA SER A 178 0.56 29.71 18.01
C SER A 178 -0.51 30.38 18.89
N LEU A 179 -1.05 29.61 19.82
CA LEU A 179 -2.02 30.10 20.79
C LEU A 179 -1.63 29.62 22.19
N ARG A 180 -1.69 30.53 23.17
CA ARG A 180 -1.63 30.19 24.58
C ARG A 180 -3.02 30.38 25.19
N VAL A 181 -3.58 29.36 25.80
CA VAL A 181 -4.87 29.38 26.49
C VAL A 181 -4.67 28.97 27.93
N ALA A 182 -5.22 29.74 28.85
CA ALA A 182 -5.21 29.49 30.28
C ALA A 182 -6.62 29.57 30.87
N ALA A 183 -6.86 28.80 31.91
CA ALA A 183 -8.06 28.90 32.71
C ALA A 183 -8.09 30.22 33.49
N SER A 184 -9.24 30.53 34.07
CA SER A 184 -9.47 31.81 34.75
C SER A 184 -8.52 32.03 35.94
N ASP A 185 -8.12 30.93 36.60
CA ASP A 185 -7.17 30.82 37.71
C ASP A 185 -5.69 31.03 37.30
N GLY A 186 -5.40 31.07 35.99
CA GLY A 186 -4.06 31.22 35.44
C GLY A 186 -3.37 29.90 35.07
N THR A 187 -4.04 28.76 35.21
CA THR A 187 -3.50 27.46 34.80
C THR A 187 -3.43 27.36 33.28
N THR A 188 -2.24 27.13 32.72
CA THR A 188 -2.07 26.93 31.27
C THR A 188 -2.76 25.64 30.84
N LEU A 189 -3.73 25.77 29.94
CA LEU A 189 -4.45 24.64 29.35
C LEU A 189 -3.79 24.18 28.05
N LEU A 190 -3.36 25.13 27.24
CA LEU A 190 -2.69 24.90 25.97
C LEU A 190 -1.63 25.98 25.75
N GLU A 191 -0.45 25.58 25.31
CA GLU A 191 0.51 26.47 24.66
C GLU A 191 1.16 25.68 23.55
N GLY A 192 0.88 26.05 22.30
CA GLY A 192 1.35 25.28 21.16
C GLY A 192 1.10 25.97 19.84
N ASP A 193 1.78 25.45 18.82
CA ASP A 193 1.56 25.82 17.44
C ASP A 193 0.33 25.07 16.89
N LEU A 194 -0.60 25.81 16.30
CA LEU A 194 -1.85 25.30 15.73
C LEU A 194 -1.86 25.45 14.20
N GLY A 195 -0.69 25.37 13.56
CA GLY A 195 -0.50 25.56 12.12
C GLY A 195 -1.56 24.88 11.25
N ASP A 196 -1.80 23.58 11.44
CA ASP A 196 -2.82 22.85 10.68
C ASP A 196 -4.25 23.39 10.88
N THR A 197 -4.60 23.83 12.09
CA THR A 197 -5.90 24.45 12.36
C THR A 197 -6.04 25.79 11.65
N PHE A 198 -4.99 26.60 11.64
CA PHE A 198 -4.97 27.87 10.90
C PHE A 198 -5.05 27.64 9.40
N ASP A 199 -4.30 26.67 8.87
CA ASP A 199 -4.33 26.31 7.47
C ASP A 199 -5.72 25.87 7.01
N GLN A 200 -6.43 25.09 7.83
CA GLN A 200 -7.83 24.73 7.59
C GLN A 200 -8.78 25.93 7.67
N ALA A 201 -8.56 26.83 8.62
CA ALA A 201 -9.43 27.97 8.83
C ALA A 201 -9.39 28.93 7.64
N ILE A 202 -8.21 29.30 7.14
CA ILE A 202 -8.08 30.31 6.09
C ILE A 202 -8.60 29.84 4.72
N ILE A 203 -8.71 28.53 4.50
CA ILE A 203 -9.34 27.96 3.30
C ILE A 203 -10.84 27.74 3.44
N SER A 204 -11.36 27.83 4.67
CA SER A 204 -12.78 27.63 4.99
C SER A 204 -13.60 28.92 4.84
N PRO A 205 -14.90 28.82 4.51
CA PRO A 205 -15.81 29.98 4.57
C PRO A 205 -15.83 30.63 5.96
N ILE A 206 -16.04 31.96 6.01
CA ILE A 206 -16.02 32.76 7.26
C ILE A 206 -16.98 32.20 8.33
N GLU A 207 -18.15 31.69 7.92
CA GLU A 207 -19.12 31.08 8.83
C GLU A 207 -18.55 29.83 9.54
N HIS A 208 -17.77 29.02 8.82
CA HIS A 208 -17.09 27.86 9.39
C HIS A 208 -15.91 28.27 10.29
N GLN A 209 -15.19 29.35 9.97
CA GLN A 209 -14.10 29.86 10.81
C GLN A 209 -14.60 30.26 12.20
N ALA A 210 -15.73 30.99 12.27
CA ALA A 210 -16.34 31.37 13.54
C ALA A 210 -16.80 30.14 14.34
N SER A 211 -17.39 29.15 13.66
CA SER A 211 -17.80 27.88 14.26
C SER A 211 -16.60 27.09 14.82
N LEU A 212 -15.51 27.01 14.06
CA LEU A 212 -14.26 26.35 14.48
C LEU A 212 -13.67 27.00 15.74
N ALA A 213 -13.57 28.33 15.76
CA ALA A 213 -13.08 29.07 16.92
C ALA A 213 -13.96 28.85 18.16
N ALA A 214 -15.29 28.84 18.00
CA ALA A 214 -16.23 28.57 19.08
C ALA A 214 -16.13 27.12 19.59
N HIS A 215 -16.01 26.14 18.69
CA HIS A 215 -15.88 24.73 19.07
C HIS A 215 -14.59 24.48 19.84
N PHE A 216 -13.47 25.06 19.37
CA PHE A 216 -12.19 25.04 20.07
C PHE A 216 -12.29 25.63 21.48
N ALA A 217 -12.89 26.82 21.61
CA ALA A 217 -13.08 27.48 22.90
C ALA A 217 -13.92 26.63 23.87
N GLY A 218 -15.03 26.05 23.38
CA GLY A 218 -15.88 25.17 24.17
C GLY A 218 -15.17 23.91 24.64
N TYR A 219 -14.34 23.29 23.78
CA TYR A 219 -13.48 22.16 24.16
C TYR A 219 -12.50 22.55 25.27
N MET A 220 -11.80 23.68 25.12
CA MET A 220 -10.85 24.16 26.13
C MET A 220 -11.53 24.50 27.46
N ALA A 221 -12.75 25.04 27.43
CA ALA A 221 -13.51 25.37 28.62
C ALA A 221 -13.95 24.11 29.37
N ARG A 222 -14.32 23.06 28.63
CA ARG A 222 -14.64 21.75 29.20
C ARG A 222 -13.40 21.11 29.82
N ALA A 223 -12.27 21.15 29.13
CA ALA A 223 -10.98 20.65 29.65
C ALA A 223 -10.54 21.43 30.90
N ALA A 224 -10.85 22.73 31.00
CA ALA A 224 -10.60 23.52 32.20
C ALA A 224 -11.46 23.05 33.39
N GLN A 225 -12.75 22.78 33.16
CA GLN A 225 -13.67 22.29 34.18
C GLN A 225 -13.28 20.88 34.65
N GLU A 226 -12.96 19.99 33.72
CA GLU A 226 -12.49 18.63 34.02
C GLU A 226 -11.14 18.66 34.78
N ARG A 227 -10.26 19.62 34.48
CA ARG A 227 -9.02 19.85 35.24
C ARG A 227 -9.25 20.46 36.62
N GLU A 228 -10.20 21.37 36.79
CA GLU A 228 -10.59 21.83 38.13
C GLU A 228 -11.15 20.67 38.98
N GLU A 229 -11.76 19.66 38.34
CA GLU A 229 -12.21 18.42 38.97
C GLU A 229 -11.06 17.41 39.22
N THR A 230 -10.05 17.32 38.34
CA THR A 230 -8.87 16.41 38.44
C THR A 230 -7.61 17.03 39.10
N ALA A 231 -7.60 18.33 39.41
CA ALA A 231 -6.54 18.99 40.18
C ALA A 231 -6.62 18.70 41.69
N GLY A 232 -7.59 17.90 42.14
CA GLY A 232 -7.35 17.01 43.26
C GLY A 232 -6.35 15.96 42.81
N GLU A 233 -5.10 16.02 43.28
CA GLU A 233 -4.07 15.01 43.04
C GLU A 233 -4.71 13.61 42.94
N HIS A 234 -4.57 12.93 41.80
CA HIS A 234 -4.71 11.48 41.76
C HIS A 234 -3.30 10.89 41.88
N PRO A 235 -2.75 10.74 43.11
CA PRO A 235 -1.80 9.66 43.30
C PRO A 235 -2.51 8.39 42.83
N VAL A 236 -1.76 7.44 42.24
CA VAL A 236 -2.26 6.07 42.06
C VAL A 236 -3.05 5.73 43.30
N ASP A 237 -4.36 5.48 43.15
CA ASP A 237 -5.19 5.12 44.30
C ASP A 237 -4.43 3.98 44.99
N PRO A 238 -4.03 4.09 46.27
CA PRO A 238 -3.38 2.98 46.95
C PRO A 238 -4.24 1.69 46.94
N GLY A 239 -5.52 1.79 46.56
CA GLY A 239 -6.43 0.70 46.25
C GLY A 239 -6.41 0.16 44.81
N ASP A 240 -5.71 0.78 43.85
CA ASP A 240 -5.57 0.27 42.47
C ASP A 240 -4.52 -0.83 42.39
N THR A 241 -4.98 -2.01 42.80
CA THR A 241 -4.19 -3.24 42.82
C THR A 241 -3.68 -3.67 41.44
N VAL A 242 -4.35 -3.30 40.34
CA VAL A 242 -3.93 -3.67 38.98
C VAL A 242 -2.80 -2.78 38.48
N ALA A 243 -2.90 -1.45 38.68
CA ALA A 243 -1.81 -0.54 38.34
C ALA A 243 -0.53 -0.87 39.12
N GLY A 244 -0.66 -1.08 40.44
CA GLY A 244 0.47 -1.45 41.29
C GLY A 244 1.11 -2.78 40.89
N ALA A 245 0.30 -3.77 40.51
CA ALA A 245 0.79 -5.07 40.03
C ALA A 245 1.49 -4.96 38.68
N LEU A 246 1.00 -4.14 37.74
CA LEU A 246 1.66 -3.89 36.45
C LEU A 246 3.03 -3.23 36.62
N VAL A 247 3.13 -2.18 37.44
CA VAL A 247 4.44 -1.54 37.73
C VAL A 247 5.43 -2.56 38.30
N THR A 248 4.96 -3.41 39.23
CA THR A 248 5.78 -4.45 39.83
C THR A 248 6.22 -5.50 38.81
N ALA A 249 5.29 -6.00 37.99
CA ALA A 249 5.55 -7.03 36.98
C ALA A 249 6.55 -6.59 35.91
N PHE A 250 6.42 -5.35 35.40
CA PHE A 250 7.40 -4.81 34.45
C PHE A 250 8.76 -4.59 35.10
N ALA A 251 8.79 -4.08 36.35
CA ALA A 251 10.05 -3.90 37.09
C ALA A 251 10.78 -5.22 37.34
N GLU A 252 10.07 -6.28 37.70
CA GLU A 252 10.64 -7.64 37.84
C GLU A 252 11.15 -8.22 36.52
N ALA A 253 10.51 -7.86 35.40
CA ALA A 253 10.95 -8.20 34.06
C ALA A 253 12.07 -7.28 33.52
N GLY A 254 12.54 -6.31 34.32
CA GLY A 254 13.68 -5.45 34.01
C GLY A 254 13.34 -4.17 33.24
N ALA A 255 12.07 -3.77 33.18
CA ALA A 255 11.63 -2.55 32.51
C ALA A 255 10.84 -1.63 33.44
N GLN A 256 10.93 -0.31 33.25
CA GLN A 256 10.14 0.65 34.02
C GLN A 256 8.95 1.13 33.21
N VAL A 257 7.80 1.29 33.84
CA VAL A 257 6.57 1.77 33.18
C VAL A 257 5.93 2.90 33.98
N SER A 258 5.18 3.75 33.29
CA SER A 258 4.38 4.82 33.86
C SER A 258 2.97 4.80 33.28
N PHE A 259 2.04 5.49 33.94
CA PHE A 259 0.67 5.66 33.46
C PHE A 259 0.47 7.08 32.95
N GLN A 260 -0.09 7.20 31.75
CA GLN A 260 -0.51 8.48 31.20
C GLN A 260 -1.90 8.87 31.71
N ASP A 261 -2.77 7.88 31.90
CA ASP A 261 -4.11 7.96 32.51
C ASP A 261 -4.44 6.61 33.18
N ALA A 262 -5.69 6.40 33.61
CA ALA A 262 -6.10 5.17 34.29
C ALA A 262 -5.88 3.91 33.43
N ASP A 263 -6.04 4.00 32.12
CA ASP A 263 -6.09 2.88 31.19
C ASP A 263 -4.91 2.86 30.20
N THR A 264 -4.02 3.85 30.21
CA THR A 264 -2.88 3.91 29.28
C THR A 264 -1.55 3.69 30.00
N LEU A 265 -0.89 2.57 29.69
CA LEU A 265 0.45 2.22 30.17
C LEU A 265 1.52 2.66 29.16
N VAL A 266 2.59 3.27 29.65
CA VAL A 266 3.71 3.79 28.85
C VAL A 266 5.02 3.13 29.27
N LEU A 267 5.77 2.63 28.28
CA LEU A 267 7.07 1.97 28.41
C LEU A 267 8.14 2.78 27.65
N PRO A 268 9.19 3.29 28.30
CA PRO A 268 10.33 3.90 27.65
C PRO A 268 11.24 2.82 27.04
N LEU A 269 11.67 3.05 25.81
CA LEU A 269 12.56 2.18 25.04
C LEU A 269 14.02 2.66 25.11
N PRO A 270 15.02 1.77 24.89
CA PRO A 270 16.45 2.12 25.03
C PRO A 270 16.97 3.14 24.01
N ASP A 271 16.28 3.30 22.89
CA ASP A 271 16.56 4.26 21.81
C ASP A 271 16.06 5.68 22.13
N GLY A 272 15.35 5.87 23.26
CA GLY A 272 14.76 7.13 23.68
C GLY A 272 13.30 7.32 23.26
N ASN A 273 12.72 6.39 22.49
CA ASN A 273 11.30 6.40 22.17
C ASN A 273 10.45 5.82 23.30
N GLN A 274 9.12 5.91 23.18
CA GLN A 274 8.17 5.33 24.11
C GLN A 274 7.17 4.46 23.36
N ALA A 275 6.81 3.32 23.94
CA ALA A 275 5.70 2.49 23.51
C ALA A 275 4.56 2.67 24.51
N SER A 276 3.33 2.89 24.03
CA SER A 276 2.14 2.96 24.87
C SER A 276 1.16 1.84 24.53
N THR A 277 0.36 1.43 25.51
CA THR A 277 -0.67 0.39 25.33
C THR A 277 -1.88 0.66 26.21
N ASP A 278 -3.07 0.46 25.64
CA ASP A 278 -4.34 0.51 26.37
C ASP A 278 -4.54 -0.79 27.18
N ILE A 279 -4.84 -0.64 28.46
CA ILE A 279 -5.06 -1.72 29.43
C ILE A 279 -6.50 -1.78 29.94
N SER A 280 -7.44 -1.02 29.36
CA SER A 280 -8.85 -1.01 29.77
C SER A 280 -9.45 -2.42 29.72
N GLY A 281 -9.11 -3.19 28.68
CA GLY A 281 -9.51 -4.59 28.53
C GLY A 281 -8.94 -5.50 29.61
N LEU A 282 -7.67 -5.32 29.99
CA LEU A 282 -7.03 -6.08 31.07
C LEU A 282 -7.67 -5.75 32.43
N ARG A 283 -7.94 -4.47 32.69
CA ARG A 283 -8.61 -4.02 33.92
C ARG A 283 -10.02 -4.57 34.03
N SER A 284 -10.78 -4.51 32.93
CA SER A 284 -12.13 -5.08 32.85
C SER A 284 -12.12 -6.59 33.14
N ALA A 285 -11.16 -7.33 32.57
CA ALA A 285 -11.00 -8.77 32.80
C ALA A 285 -10.61 -9.12 34.25
N LEU A 286 -9.91 -8.23 34.94
CA LEU A 286 -9.48 -8.39 36.33
C LEU A 286 -10.47 -7.81 37.35
N GLY A 287 -11.62 -7.30 36.90
CA GLY A 287 -12.68 -6.80 37.77
C GLY A 287 -13.18 -7.89 38.74
N GLY A 288 -12.82 -7.77 40.02
CA GLY A 288 -13.18 -8.74 41.07
C GLY A 288 -12.24 -9.94 41.21
N ALA A 289 -11.08 -9.93 40.54
CA ALA A 289 -10.05 -10.96 40.68
C ALA A 289 -9.35 -10.90 42.06
N THR A 290 -8.82 -12.04 42.51
CA THR A 290 -8.00 -12.10 43.74
C THR A 290 -6.62 -11.47 43.51
N PRO A 291 -5.92 -11.01 44.56
CA PRO A 291 -4.57 -10.44 44.41
C PRO A 291 -3.56 -11.36 43.71
N GLU A 292 -3.67 -12.68 43.94
CA GLU A 292 -2.83 -13.69 43.29
C GLU A 292 -3.12 -13.78 41.78
N GLN A 293 -4.40 -13.76 41.39
CA GLN A 293 -4.80 -13.72 39.99
C GLN A 293 -4.38 -12.41 39.30
N ILE A 294 -4.48 -11.27 39.98
CA ILE A 294 -4.02 -9.98 39.44
C ILE A 294 -2.50 -10.04 39.19
N ALA A 295 -1.71 -10.55 40.14
CA ALA A 295 -0.27 -10.71 39.98
C ALA A 295 0.08 -11.65 38.81
N ASP A 296 -0.55 -12.82 38.71
CA ASP A 296 -0.27 -13.79 37.65
C ASP A 296 -0.59 -13.25 36.25
N ASN A 297 -1.74 -12.56 36.11
CA ASN A 297 -2.18 -12.03 34.81
C ASN A 297 -1.35 -10.82 34.39
N THR A 298 -1.02 -9.91 35.31
CA THR A 298 -0.15 -8.76 35.00
C THR A 298 1.29 -9.20 34.69
N ALA A 299 1.81 -10.23 35.36
CA ALA A 299 3.10 -10.83 35.02
C ALA A 299 3.11 -11.54 33.65
N ALA A 300 1.99 -12.18 33.26
CA ALA A 300 1.84 -12.76 31.93
C ALA A 300 1.77 -11.67 30.85
N PHE A 301 1.00 -10.61 31.11
CA PHE A 301 0.88 -9.44 30.25
C PHE A 301 2.23 -8.75 30.02
N ALA A 302 2.99 -8.47 31.08
CA ALA A 302 4.31 -7.84 30.99
C ALA A 302 5.30 -8.67 30.16
N ARG A 303 5.33 -10.00 30.35
CA ARG A 303 6.18 -10.90 29.55
C ARG A 303 5.80 -10.89 28.08
N ALA A 304 4.52 -11.00 27.76
CA ALA A 304 4.04 -10.98 26.38
C ALA A 304 4.37 -9.65 25.67
N ALA A 305 4.17 -8.52 26.36
CA ALA A 305 4.48 -7.19 25.83
C ALA A 305 5.99 -7.03 25.55
N LEU A 306 6.85 -7.46 26.48
CA LEU A 306 8.30 -7.38 26.31
C LEU A 306 8.84 -8.35 25.25
N ASP A 307 8.25 -9.55 25.12
CA ASP A 307 8.61 -10.50 24.06
C ASP A 307 8.26 -9.96 22.67
N GLN A 308 7.08 -9.34 22.51
CA GLN A 308 6.68 -8.71 21.24
C GLN A 308 7.60 -7.55 20.86
N LEU A 309 7.95 -6.69 21.82
CA LEU A 309 8.92 -5.61 21.61
C LEU A 309 10.31 -6.15 21.25
N GLY A 310 10.75 -7.20 21.95
CA GLY A 310 12.03 -7.86 21.67
C GLY A 310 12.07 -8.58 20.31
N GLN A 311 10.92 -8.97 19.75
CA GLN A 311 10.81 -9.48 18.38
C GLN A 311 10.89 -8.34 17.35
N ALA A 312 10.21 -7.22 17.60
CA ALA A 312 10.27 -6.05 16.73
C ALA A 312 11.71 -5.51 16.58
N VAL A 313 12.43 -5.37 17.69
CA VAL A 313 13.85 -4.93 17.69
C VAL A 313 14.77 -5.96 17.01
N ARG A 314 14.46 -7.26 17.07
CA ARG A 314 15.23 -8.31 16.38
C ARG A 314 14.99 -8.33 14.87
N ARG A 315 13.80 -7.94 14.39
CA ARG A 315 13.53 -7.78 12.95
C ARG A 315 14.35 -6.64 12.34
N GLU A 316 14.61 -5.58 13.09
CA GLU A 316 15.45 -4.45 12.66
C GLU A 316 16.96 -4.77 12.64
N ALA A 317 17.42 -5.72 13.47
CA ALA A 317 18.85 -6.01 13.66
C ALA A 317 19.43 -7.12 12.74
N GLY A 318 18.61 -7.82 11.96
CA GLY A 318 19.04 -8.78 10.94
C GLY A 318 19.61 -10.12 11.45
N SER A 319 18.90 -11.22 11.17
CA SER A 319 19.45 -12.54 10.82
C SER A 319 18.35 -13.60 10.81
N ASP A 320 17.81 -13.88 9.63
CA ASP A 320 17.53 -15.24 9.18
C ASP A 320 17.75 -15.25 7.66
N ASP A 321 18.38 -16.31 7.17
CA ASP A 321 18.97 -16.43 5.83
C ASP A 321 18.12 -15.85 4.67
N PRO A 322 18.50 -14.72 4.03
CA PRO A 322 17.77 -14.16 2.89
C PRO A 322 17.80 -15.10 1.66
N ALA A 323 18.62 -16.15 1.70
CA ALA A 323 18.78 -17.05 0.57
C ALA A 323 17.52 -17.88 0.26
N GLY A 324 16.67 -18.14 1.25
CA GLY A 324 15.43 -18.91 1.09
C GLY A 324 14.22 -18.10 0.65
N GLN A 325 14.31 -16.76 0.67
CA GLN A 325 13.17 -15.85 0.48
C GLN A 325 13.12 -15.24 -0.92
N LEU A 326 14.20 -15.31 -1.70
CA LEU A 326 14.20 -14.72 -3.04
C LEU A 326 13.42 -15.61 -4.03
N ARG A 327 12.50 -15.00 -4.77
CA ARG A 327 11.75 -15.61 -5.87
C ARG A 327 11.75 -14.70 -7.09
N VAL A 328 11.29 -15.18 -8.24
CA VAL A 328 11.06 -14.36 -9.44
C VAL A 328 9.60 -14.36 -9.81
N ARG A 329 9.10 -13.20 -10.23
CA ARG A 329 7.73 -13.03 -10.71
C ARG A 329 7.71 -12.26 -12.02
N LEU A 330 6.74 -12.59 -12.87
CA LEU A 330 6.49 -11.85 -14.10
C LEU A 330 5.42 -10.78 -13.92
N TYR A 331 5.65 -9.67 -14.61
CA TYR A 331 4.77 -8.51 -14.64
C TYR A 331 4.64 -8.01 -16.09
N PRO A 332 3.46 -7.50 -16.49
CA PRO A 332 3.35 -6.69 -17.69
C PRO A 332 4.05 -5.34 -17.50
N VAL A 333 4.45 -4.69 -18.59
CA VAL A 333 4.99 -3.31 -18.57
C VAL A 333 4.07 -2.35 -17.82
N SER A 334 2.75 -2.51 -17.96
CA SER A 334 1.74 -1.66 -17.33
C SER A 334 1.57 -1.87 -15.82
N ALA A 335 2.17 -2.92 -15.23
CA ALA A 335 2.05 -3.17 -13.79
C ALA A 335 2.87 -2.18 -12.95
N PHE A 336 3.77 -1.43 -13.57
CA PHE A 336 4.60 -0.44 -12.88
C PHE A 336 4.45 0.94 -13.53
N PRO A 337 4.41 2.03 -12.74
CA PRO A 337 4.54 3.39 -13.26
C PRO A 337 5.86 3.57 -14.01
N GLU A 338 5.89 4.54 -14.94
CA GLU A 338 7.08 4.84 -15.73
C GLU A 338 8.29 5.17 -14.83
N GLY A 339 9.44 4.53 -15.09
CA GLY A 339 10.68 4.69 -14.33
C GLY A 339 10.80 3.85 -13.05
N VAL A 340 9.74 3.17 -12.59
CA VAL A 340 9.82 2.33 -11.38
C VAL A 340 10.65 1.06 -11.63
N LEU A 341 10.59 0.47 -12.82
CA LEU A 341 11.34 -0.73 -13.17
C LEU A 341 12.86 -0.56 -13.01
N ASP A 342 13.40 0.64 -13.26
CA ASP A 342 14.83 0.93 -13.11
C ASP A 342 15.28 0.90 -11.63
N SER A 343 14.35 1.20 -10.73
CA SER A 343 14.58 1.17 -9.27
C SER A 343 14.49 -0.24 -8.68
N LEU A 344 14.11 -1.24 -9.47
CA LEU A 344 13.94 -2.63 -9.06
C LEU A 344 15.00 -3.54 -9.67
N VAL A 345 15.23 -4.70 -9.04
CA VAL A 345 15.99 -5.79 -9.65
C VAL A 345 15.09 -6.52 -10.65
N ALA A 346 14.92 -5.90 -11.81
CA ALA A 346 14.03 -6.34 -12.89
C ALA A 346 14.76 -6.37 -14.24
N ARG A 347 14.26 -7.19 -15.17
CA ARG A 347 14.73 -7.27 -16.55
C ARG A 347 13.62 -7.70 -17.49
N GLU A 348 13.67 -7.23 -18.72
CA GLU A 348 12.78 -7.73 -19.78
C GLU A 348 13.24 -9.13 -20.23
N ILE A 349 12.31 -10.07 -20.34
CA ILE A 349 12.58 -11.46 -20.79
C ILE A 349 11.97 -11.77 -22.16
N ALA A 350 10.97 -11.00 -22.56
CA ALA A 350 10.34 -11.00 -23.87
C ALA A 350 9.60 -9.66 -24.04
N PRO A 351 9.27 -9.23 -25.28
CA PRO A 351 8.53 -7.99 -25.48
C PRO A 351 7.28 -7.89 -24.60
N GLY A 352 7.27 -6.89 -23.72
CA GLY A 352 6.15 -6.64 -22.80
C GLY A 352 6.14 -7.48 -21.51
N LEU A 353 7.11 -8.38 -21.32
CA LEU A 353 7.23 -9.24 -20.14
C LEU A 353 8.48 -8.90 -19.32
N TRP A 354 8.24 -8.43 -18.10
CA TRP A 354 9.29 -8.10 -17.13
C TRP A 354 9.36 -9.16 -16.04
N GLN A 355 10.58 -9.66 -15.81
CA GLN A 355 10.90 -10.54 -14.71
C GLN A 355 11.58 -9.75 -13.59
N THR A 356 10.97 -9.77 -12.41
CA THR A 356 11.45 -9.05 -11.24
C THR A 356 11.78 -10.03 -10.13
N VAL A 357 12.91 -9.81 -9.44
CA VAL A 357 13.24 -10.53 -8.20
C VAL A 357 12.34 -9.99 -7.10
N VAL A 358 11.71 -10.88 -6.35
CA VAL A 358 10.82 -10.56 -5.23
C VAL A 358 11.34 -11.23 -3.96
N VAL A 359 11.12 -10.59 -2.82
CA VAL A 359 11.34 -11.15 -1.49
C VAL A 359 10.00 -11.71 -1.01
N ASP A 360 9.96 -13.03 -0.83
CA ASP A 360 8.82 -13.81 -0.37
C ASP A 360 8.99 -14.11 1.11
N THR A 361 8.11 -13.51 1.90
CA THR A 361 8.02 -13.69 3.35
C THR A 361 6.63 -14.23 3.69
N PRO A 362 6.43 -14.86 4.85
CA PRO A 362 5.09 -15.34 5.24
C PRO A 362 4.00 -14.27 5.23
N GLU A 363 4.39 -13.00 5.31
CA GLU A 363 3.49 -11.85 5.46
C GLU A 363 3.38 -10.99 4.18
N SER A 364 4.33 -11.13 3.23
CA SER A 364 4.36 -10.26 2.05
C SER A 364 5.20 -10.81 0.90
N LEU A 365 4.85 -10.38 -0.31
CA LEU A 365 5.62 -10.60 -1.52
C LEU A 365 5.96 -9.27 -2.19
N GLN A 366 7.22 -8.85 -2.12
CA GLN A 366 7.63 -7.50 -2.51
C GLN A 366 8.74 -7.51 -3.57
N PRO A 367 8.68 -6.69 -4.63
CA PRO A 367 9.81 -6.48 -5.54
C PRO A 367 11.07 -6.02 -4.80
N LEU A 368 12.21 -6.64 -5.10
CA LEU A 368 13.50 -6.31 -4.49
C LEU A 368 13.98 -4.95 -5.04
N PRO A 369 14.13 -3.92 -4.18
CA PRO A 369 14.66 -2.64 -4.62
C PRO A 369 16.15 -2.76 -5.00
N ARG A 370 16.55 -2.09 -6.09
CA ARG A 370 17.93 -2.11 -6.60
C ARG A 370 18.93 -1.62 -5.56
N GLN A 371 18.60 -0.58 -4.79
CA GLN A 371 19.47 -0.06 -3.73
C GLN A 371 19.77 -1.08 -2.62
N VAL A 372 18.82 -1.97 -2.31
CA VAL A 372 19.01 -3.04 -1.32
C VAL A 372 19.95 -4.11 -1.88
N HIS A 373 19.79 -4.45 -3.16
CA HIS A 373 20.68 -5.39 -3.85
C HIS A 373 22.11 -4.87 -3.97
N GLU A 374 22.31 -3.60 -4.33
CA GLU A 374 23.65 -3.01 -4.50
C GLU A 374 24.49 -3.07 -3.22
N ARG A 375 23.85 -3.03 -2.05
CA ARG A 375 24.52 -3.19 -0.73
C ARG A 375 24.96 -4.62 -0.43
N SER A 376 24.42 -5.61 -1.15
CA SER A 376 24.74 -7.02 -0.94
C SER A 376 26.07 -7.46 -1.56
N GLU A 377 26.69 -6.62 -2.40
CA GLU A 377 27.93 -6.90 -3.16
C GLU A 377 27.85 -8.12 -4.11
N ARG A 378 26.65 -8.67 -4.33
CA ARG A 378 26.36 -9.76 -5.26
C ARG A 378 26.05 -9.20 -6.64
N SER A 379 26.30 -9.98 -7.69
CA SER A 379 25.89 -9.60 -9.05
C SER A 379 24.40 -9.84 -9.30
N ASP A 380 23.78 -9.07 -10.19
CA ASP A 380 22.40 -9.31 -10.64
C ASP A 380 22.22 -10.76 -11.12
N GLY A 381 23.22 -11.31 -11.85
CA GLY A 381 23.20 -12.67 -12.35
C GLY A 381 23.10 -13.73 -11.24
N GLU A 382 23.86 -13.58 -10.16
CA GLU A 382 23.80 -14.50 -9.01
C GLU A 382 22.46 -14.43 -8.27
N VAL A 383 21.91 -13.22 -8.11
CA VAL A 383 20.62 -13.00 -7.45
C VAL A 383 19.48 -13.57 -8.29
N PHE A 384 19.47 -13.34 -9.60
CA PHE A 384 18.50 -13.95 -10.51
C PHE A 384 18.64 -15.47 -10.55
N ALA A 385 19.86 -16.01 -10.64
CA ALA A 385 20.08 -17.46 -10.66
C ALA A 385 19.53 -18.14 -9.41
N GLN A 386 19.75 -17.53 -8.25
CA GLN A 386 19.19 -18.00 -6.99
C GLN A 386 17.66 -17.93 -6.97
N ALA A 387 17.11 -16.75 -7.26
CA ALA A 387 15.68 -16.51 -7.21
C ALA A 387 14.91 -17.40 -8.21
N VAL A 388 15.47 -17.62 -9.41
CA VAL A 388 14.94 -18.56 -10.40
C VAL A 388 14.98 -19.99 -9.86
N SER A 389 16.11 -20.42 -9.28
CA SER A 389 16.21 -21.78 -8.74
C SER A 389 15.16 -22.03 -7.66
N ALA A 390 15.05 -21.12 -6.70
CA ALA A 390 14.09 -21.24 -5.62
C ALA A 390 12.64 -21.22 -6.12
N SER A 391 12.34 -20.45 -7.16
CA SER A 391 10.99 -20.39 -7.76
C SER A 391 10.63 -21.64 -8.58
N VAL A 392 11.63 -22.24 -9.23
CA VAL A 392 11.45 -23.47 -10.02
C VAL A 392 11.27 -24.70 -9.13
N ASP A 393 11.87 -24.68 -7.93
CA ASP A 393 11.80 -25.76 -6.96
C ASP A 393 10.46 -25.79 -6.19
N GLU A 394 9.63 -24.74 -6.32
CA GLU A 394 8.26 -24.74 -5.78
C GLU A 394 7.36 -25.75 -6.49
N ASP A 395 6.42 -26.31 -5.72
CA ASP A 395 5.52 -27.36 -6.20
C ASP A 395 4.49 -26.84 -7.20
N VAL A 396 4.49 -27.44 -8.40
CA VAL A 396 3.51 -27.19 -9.46
C VAL A 396 2.81 -28.48 -9.88
N GLU A 397 1.54 -28.36 -10.23
CA GLU A 397 0.73 -29.42 -10.82
C GLU A 397 0.76 -29.30 -12.34
N THR A 398 1.08 -30.40 -13.02
CA THR A 398 1.04 -30.48 -14.48
C THR A 398 -0.12 -31.37 -14.93
N SER A 399 -0.91 -30.87 -15.87
CA SER A 399 -2.05 -31.57 -16.44
C SER A 399 -2.04 -31.44 -17.96
N GLU A 400 -2.46 -32.49 -18.65
CA GLU A 400 -2.44 -32.55 -20.11
C GLU A 400 -3.86 -32.66 -20.65
N HIS A 401 -4.14 -31.91 -21.71
CA HIS A 401 -5.42 -31.85 -22.37
C HIS A 401 -5.22 -32.00 -23.88
N ASP A 402 -6.06 -32.78 -24.53
CA ASP A 402 -6.16 -32.79 -25.99
C ASP A 402 -7.32 -31.88 -26.40
N LEU A 403 -7.00 -30.84 -27.18
CA LEU A 403 -7.96 -29.89 -27.72
C LEU A 403 -7.73 -29.84 -29.23
N ASN A 404 -8.73 -30.27 -30.00
CA ASN A 404 -8.66 -30.30 -31.46
C ASN A 404 -7.41 -31.02 -32.02
N GLY A 405 -6.90 -32.04 -31.33
CA GLY A 405 -5.69 -32.77 -31.70
C GLY A 405 -4.37 -32.05 -31.37
N ALA A 406 -4.43 -30.91 -30.66
CA ALA A 406 -3.29 -30.25 -30.05
C ALA A 406 -3.16 -30.68 -28.58
N ARG A 407 -1.96 -31.12 -28.20
CA ARG A 407 -1.62 -31.42 -26.81
C ARG A 407 -1.31 -30.14 -26.06
N ILE A 408 -2.23 -29.71 -25.20
CA ILE A 408 -2.07 -28.53 -24.33
C ILE A 408 -1.69 -28.99 -22.93
N VAL A 409 -0.54 -28.52 -22.46
CA VAL A 409 -0.04 -28.79 -21.11
C VAL A 409 -0.26 -27.56 -20.25
N HIS A 410 -1.00 -27.74 -19.17
CA HIS A 410 -1.25 -26.71 -18.16
C HIS A 410 -0.40 -27.00 -16.93
N ILE A 411 0.46 -26.05 -16.59
CA ILE A 411 1.29 -26.05 -15.39
C ILE A 411 0.71 -24.97 -14.47
N GLY A 412 0.18 -25.40 -13.32
CA GLY A 412 -0.45 -24.52 -12.34
C GLY A 412 0.17 -24.68 -10.96
N GLY A 413 0.11 -23.64 -10.14
CA GLY A 413 0.63 -23.65 -8.77
C GLY A 413 -0.26 -22.86 -7.82
N ARG A 414 -0.07 -23.05 -6.51
CA ARG A 414 -0.73 -22.25 -5.47
C ARG A 414 0.08 -21.00 -5.08
N HIS A 415 1.04 -20.64 -5.92
CA HIS A 415 1.99 -19.55 -5.71
C HIS A 415 2.18 -18.76 -7.01
N PRO A 416 2.53 -17.47 -6.95
CA PRO A 416 2.56 -16.59 -8.12
C PRO A 416 3.87 -16.65 -8.93
N TYR A 417 4.66 -17.72 -8.76
CA TYR A 417 6.00 -17.88 -9.38
C TYR A 417 6.00 -18.90 -10.53
N VAL A 418 4.84 -19.38 -10.96
CA VAL A 418 4.72 -20.49 -11.93
C VAL A 418 5.37 -20.15 -13.26
N ALA A 419 5.37 -18.89 -13.65
CA ALA A 419 6.07 -18.41 -14.82
C ALA A 419 7.59 -18.72 -14.83
N ALA A 420 8.22 -18.93 -13.66
CA ALA A 420 9.60 -19.36 -13.55
C ALA A 420 9.85 -20.73 -14.20
N GLN A 421 8.81 -21.57 -14.33
CA GLN A 421 8.89 -22.87 -14.99
C GLN A 421 9.26 -22.77 -16.49
N ALA A 422 9.13 -21.59 -17.11
CA ALA A 422 9.64 -21.32 -18.46
C ALA A 422 11.19 -21.48 -18.57
N HIS A 423 11.92 -21.36 -17.45
CA HIS A 423 13.37 -21.59 -17.39
C HIS A 423 13.75 -23.07 -17.45
N VAL A 424 12.81 -23.98 -17.16
CA VAL A 424 13.02 -25.44 -17.12
C VAL A 424 11.88 -26.19 -17.83
N LEU A 425 11.34 -25.59 -18.89
CA LEU A 425 10.12 -26.03 -19.54
C LEU A 425 10.22 -27.48 -20.06
N ASP A 426 11.41 -27.90 -20.45
CA ASP A 426 11.74 -29.27 -20.86
C ASP A 426 11.58 -30.31 -19.76
N ARG A 427 11.69 -29.93 -18.47
CA ARG A 427 11.39 -30.82 -17.32
C ARG A 427 9.95 -31.33 -17.36
N HIS A 428 9.03 -30.52 -17.88
CA HIS A 428 7.59 -30.81 -17.92
C HIS A 428 7.15 -31.45 -19.23
N LEU A 429 7.77 -31.06 -20.35
CA LEU A 429 7.29 -31.44 -21.69
C LEU A 429 8.14 -32.51 -22.38
N GLY A 430 9.30 -32.86 -21.82
CA GLY A 430 10.23 -33.82 -22.42
C GLY A 430 11.05 -33.16 -23.52
N ASP A 431 11.31 -33.87 -24.63
CA ASP A 431 12.13 -33.36 -25.73
C ASP A 431 11.36 -32.38 -26.65
N LEU A 432 11.96 -31.23 -26.97
CA LEU A 432 11.36 -30.08 -27.67
C LEU A 432 12.28 -29.62 -28.82
N PRO A 433 12.49 -30.44 -29.87
CA PRO A 433 13.42 -30.12 -30.96
C PRO A 433 13.01 -28.90 -31.78
N HIS A 434 11.71 -28.54 -31.77
CA HIS A 434 11.15 -27.36 -32.43
C HIS A 434 10.73 -26.27 -31.42
N GLY A 435 11.00 -26.49 -30.13
CA GLY A 435 10.54 -25.62 -29.06
C GLY A 435 9.07 -25.87 -28.69
N ALA A 436 8.48 -24.90 -28.01
CA ALA A 436 7.08 -24.95 -27.59
C ALA A 436 6.40 -23.59 -27.76
N LEU A 437 5.10 -23.58 -27.98
CA LEU A 437 4.28 -22.41 -27.72
C LEU A 437 4.08 -22.29 -26.22
N VAL A 438 4.16 -21.08 -25.69
CA VAL A 438 4.00 -20.75 -24.27
C VAL A 438 3.06 -19.56 -24.13
N ALA A 439 2.12 -19.66 -23.21
CA ALA A 439 1.29 -18.55 -22.75
C ALA A 439 1.46 -18.39 -21.24
N LEU A 440 1.53 -17.15 -20.78
CA LEU A 440 1.73 -16.77 -19.38
C LEU A 440 0.62 -15.78 -18.99
N PRO A 441 -0.63 -16.24 -18.85
CA PRO A 441 -1.77 -15.34 -18.71
C PRO A 441 -1.88 -14.71 -17.32
N VAL A 442 -1.57 -15.46 -16.26
CA VAL A 442 -1.65 -15.03 -14.86
C VAL A 442 -0.48 -15.64 -14.08
N PRO A 443 -0.10 -15.09 -12.89
CA PRO A 443 1.09 -15.53 -12.16
C PRO A 443 1.13 -17.01 -11.77
N GLU A 444 -0.04 -17.61 -11.56
CA GLU A 444 -0.23 -18.99 -11.10
C GLU A 444 -0.35 -20.01 -12.26
N VAL A 445 -0.28 -19.57 -13.52
CA VAL A 445 -0.57 -20.41 -14.69
C VAL A 445 0.47 -20.22 -15.80
N LEU A 446 1.00 -21.34 -16.28
CA LEU A 446 1.76 -21.44 -17.53
C LEU A 446 1.11 -22.50 -18.42
N ILE A 447 0.79 -22.13 -19.66
CA ILE A 447 0.22 -23.05 -20.65
C ILE A 447 1.24 -23.26 -21.76
N ALA A 448 1.48 -24.50 -22.15
CA ALA A 448 2.45 -24.83 -23.16
C ALA A 448 1.95 -25.89 -24.16
N HIS A 449 2.48 -25.84 -25.37
CA HIS A 449 2.25 -26.82 -26.42
C HIS A 449 3.56 -27.16 -27.14
N PRO A 450 4.04 -28.42 -27.10
CA PRO A 450 5.20 -28.87 -27.88
C PRO A 450 4.98 -28.71 -29.38
N LEU A 451 5.85 -27.97 -30.05
CA LEU A 451 5.78 -27.85 -31.51
C LEU A 451 6.24 -29.14 -32.19
N GLY A 452 5.49 -29.55 -33.22
CA GLY A 452 5.67 -30.85 -33.90
C GLY A 452 4.72 -31.95 -33.41
N GLN A 453 3.79 -31.63 -32.51
CA GLN A 453 2.73 -32.53 -32.07
C GLN A 453 1.35 -31.94 -32.43
N GLY A 454 0.72 -32.45 -33.49
CA GLY A 454 -0.60 -31.95 -33.91
C GLY A 454 -0.53 -30.67 -34.73
N ASN A 455 -1.69 -30.10 -35.08
CA ASN A 455 -1.73 -28.92 -35.94
C ASN A 455 -1.32 -27.65 -35.15
N PRO A 456 -0.19 -27.01 -35.50
CA PRO A 456 0.33 -25.89 -34.72
C PRO A 456 -0.55 -24.65 -34.79
N VAL A 457 -1.34 -24.48 -35.86
CA VAL A 457 -2.26 -23.34 -35.98
C VAL A 457 -3.47 -23.51 -35.07
N ALA A 458 -4.05 -24.72 -35.06
CA ALA A 458 -5.16 -25.02 -34.16
C ALA A 458 -4.73 -24.85 -32.70
N ALA A 459 -3.51 -25.31 -32.37
CA ALA A 459 -2.92 -25.10 -31.05
C ALA A 459 -2.77 -23.62 -30.69
N MET A 460 -2.30 -22.77 -31.61
CA MET A 460 -2.20 -21.32 -31.38
C MET A 460 -3.56 -20.69 -31.11
N ASP A 461 -4.61 -21.09 -31.85
CA ASP A 461 -5.96 -20.57 -31.64
C ASP A 461 -6.52 -20.95 -30.27
N ASP A 462 -6.45 -22.25 -29.95
CA ASP A 462 -6.93 -22.81 -28.68
C ASP A 462 -6.18 -22.19 -27.49
N MET A 463 -4.84 -22.11 -27.57
CA MET A 463 -4.03 -21.50 -26.52
C MET A 463 -4.34 -20.02 -26.33
N ARG A 464 -4.56 -19.25 -27.42
CA ARG A 464 -4.91 -17.83 -27.32
C ARG A 464 -6.25 -17.64 -26.63
N GLN A 465 -7.28 -18.40 -27.02
CA GLN A 465 -8.60 -18.33 -26.38
C GLN A 465 -8.54 -18.70 -24.89
N ILE A 466 -7.75 -19.72 -24.53
CA ILE A 466 -7.54 -20.11 -23.14
C ILE A 466 -6.82 -18.98 -22.38
N ALA A 467 -5.74 -18.44 -22.94
CA ALA A 467 -4.96 -17.37 -22.32
C ALA A 467 -5.81 -16.10 -22.12
N GLU A 468 -6.59 -15.70 -23.12
CA GLU A 468 -7.54 -14.58 -23.04
C GLU A 468 -8.53 -14.75 -21.88
N ARG A 469 -9.09 -15.96 -21.74
CA ARG A 469 -10.02 -16.27 -20.65
C ARG A 469 -9.35 -16.18 -19.27
N PHE A 470 -8.13 -16.70 -19.13
CA PHE A 470 -7.38 -16.54 -17.89
C PHE A 470 -7.03 -15.09 -17.59
N THR A 471 -6.65 -14.28 -18.58
CA THR A 471 -6.41 -12.85 -18.36
C THR A 471 -7.68 -12.05 -18.04
N ALA A 472 -8.84 -12.47 -18.56
CA ALA A 472 -10.11 -11.81 -18.29
C ALA A 472 -10.66 -12.15 -16.88
N ASP A 473 -10.51 -13.40 -16.46
CA ASP A 473 -11.06 -13.91 -15.19
C ASP A 473 -10.04 -13.83 -14.02
N GLY A 474 -8.77 -13.56 -14.32
CA GLY A 474 -7.65 -13.69 -13.39
C GLY A 474 -7.29 -12.41 -12.63
N ASP A 475 -6.80 -12.58 -11.41
CA ASP A 475 -6.17 -11.49 -10.64
C ASP A 475 -4.76 -11.22 -11.20
N LYS A 476 -4.43 -9.93 -11.41
CA LYS A 476 -3.14 -9.45 -11.94
C LYS A 476 -2.73 -10.12 -13.27
N PRO A 477 -3.48 -9.91 -14.35
CA PRO A 477 -3.16 -10.47 -15.66
C PRO A 477 -1.76 -10.06 -16.10
N ILE A 478 -1.04 -11.02 -16.69
CA ILE A 478 0.29 -10.81 -17.25
C ILE A 478 0.17 -10.56 -18.75
N SER A 479 -0.21 -11.56 -19.54
CA SER A 479 -0.35 -11.39 -20.99
C SER A 479 -1.11 -12.55 -21.65
N SER A 480 -2.03 -12.23 -22.56
CA SER A 480 -2.65 -13.21 -23.45
C SER A 480 -1.78 -13.55 -24.68
N GLN A 481 -0.65 -12.87 -24.84
CA GLN A 481 0.30 -13.07 -25.94
C GLN A 481 0.91 -14.48 -25.88
N LEU A 482 1.03 -15.10 -27.05
CA LEU A 482 1.78 -16.34 -27.21
C LEU A 482 3.26 -16.04 -27.49
N TYR A 483 4.12 -16.86 -26.92
CA TYR A 483 5.56 -16.82 -27.10
C TYR A 483 6.05 -18.17 -27.62
N TRP A 484 6.98 -18.15 -28.57
CA TRP A 484 7.76 -19.31 -28.94
C TRP A 484 8.95 -19.42 -27.99
N TRP A 485 8.96 -20.50 -27.22
CA TRP A 485 10.12 -20.93 -26.46
C TRP A 485 11.09 -21.63 -27.40
N HIS A 486 12.19 -20.96 -27.70
CA HIS A 486 13.19 -21.46 -28.64
C HIS A 486 14.00 -22.62 -28.04
N PRO A 487 14.36 -23.66 -28.82
CA PRO A 487 15.18 -24.79 -28.35
C PRO A 487 16.48 -24.39 -27.63
N ASP A 488 17.11 -23.28 -28.04
CA ASP A 488 18.35 -22.79 -27.45
C ASP A 488 18.21 -22.43 -25.96
N SER A 489 16.98 -22.17 -25.49
CA SER A 489 16.67 -21.92 -24.08
C SER A 489 17.19 -23.02 -23.16
N ARG A 490 17.27 -24.28 -23.61
CA ARG A 490 17.81 -25.42 -22.85
C ARG A 490 19.27 -25.28 -22.47
N SER A 491 20.03 -24.61 -23.32
CA SER A 491 21.49 -24.54 -23.23
C SER A 491 21.96 -23.32 -22.45
N ARG A 492 21.02 -22.43 -22.06
CA ARG A 492 21.32 -21.19 -21.35
C ARG A 492 21.66 -21.45 -19.89
N GLU A 493 22.58 -20.64 -19.37
CA GLU A 493 22.99 -20.72 -17.96
C GLU A 493 21.82 -20.43 -17.03
N ARG A 494 21.81 -21.07 -15.86
CA ARG A 494 20.76 -20.91 -14.86
C ARG A 494 20.69 -19.44 -14.42
N GLY A 495 19.51 -18.84 -14.49
CA GLY A 495 19.30 -17.43 -14.21
C GLY A 495 19.42 -16.52 -15.43
N THR A 496 19.81 -17.01 -16.61
CA THR A 496 19.69 -16.27 -17.87
C THR A 496 18.26 -16.40 -18.40
N PRO A 497 17.65 -15.34 -18.97
CA PRO A 497 16.30 -15.46 -19.52
C PRO A 497 16.20 -16.55 -20.60
N PRO A 498 15.09 -17.32 -20.64
CA PRO A 498 14.78 -18.16 -21.78
C PRO A 498 14.64 -17.31 -23.05
N ASP A 499 14.88 -17.90 -24.22
CA ASP A 499 14.64 -17.26 -25.51
C ASP A 499 13.15 -17.40 -25.84
N LEU A 500 12.38 -16.38 -25.44
CA LEU A 500 10.95 -16.26 -25.67
C LEU A 500 10.70 -15.20 -26.74
N ARG A 501 10.10 -15.61 -27.85
CA ARG A 501 9.83 -14.71 -28.99
C ARG A 501 8.33 -14.56 -29.20
N ALA A 502 7.83 -13.34 -29.27
CA ALA A 502 6.40 -13.11 -29.46
C ALA A 502 5.93 -13.64 -30.82
N VAL A 503 4.87 -14.45 -30.81
CA VAL A 503 4.31 -15.08 -32.02
C VAL A 503 2.80 -14.95 -32.07
N GLY A 504 2.26 -14.73 -33.27
CA GLY A 504 0.83 -14.61 -33.52
C GLY A 504 0.43 -15.30 -34.80
N ALA A 505 -0.86 -15.60 -34.93
CA ALA A 505 -1.47 -16.07 -36.15
C ALA A 505 -2.90 -15.52 -36.23
N THR A 506 -3.22 -14.89 -37.35
CA THR A 506 -4.56 -14.43 -37.67
C THR A 506 -5.27 -15.53 -38.44
N ILE A 507 -6.38 -16.00 -37.89
CA ILE A 507 -7.21 -17.04 -38.49
C ILE A 507 -8.47 -16.39 -39.03
N ASP A 508 -8.64 -16.47 -40.34
CA ASP A 508 -9.88 -16.08 -41.00
C ASP A 508 -10.81 -17.30 -41.02
N HIS A 509 -11.77 -17.31 -40.09
CA HIS A 509 -12.76 -18.38 -39.95
C HIS A 509 -13.77 -18.42 -41.12
N GLU A 510 -13.97 -17.32 -41.86
CA GLU A 510 -14.86 -17.30 -43.03
C GLU A 510 -14.16 -17.83 -44.29
N ALA A 511 -12.87 -17.52 -44.46
CA ALA A 511 -12.07 -17.97 -45.61
C ALA A 511 -11.35 -19.30 -45.37
N GLY A 512 -11.33 -19.82 -44.13
CA GLY A 512 -10.54 -20.99 -43.74
C GLY A 512 -9.03 -20.79 -43.94
N SER A 513 -8.57 -19.54 -43.87
CA SER A 513 -7.19 -19.17 -44.18
C SER A 513 -6.44 -18.73 -42.92
N VAL A 514 -5.15 -19.07 -42.86
CA VAL A 514 -4.30 -18.81 -41.70
C VAL A 514 -3.12 -17.99 -42.18
N SER A 515 -2.95 -16.80 -41.60
CA SER A 515 -1.78 -15.96 -41.85
C SER A 515 -0.99 -15.82 -40.55
N PRO A 516 0.26 -16.33 -40.48
CA PRO A 516 1.11 -16.05 -39.34
C PRO A 516 1.32 -14.55 -39.22
N ASP A 517 0.97 -14.01 -38.06
CA ASP A 517 1.20 -12.62 -37.68
C ASP A 517 2.34 -12.61 -36.66
N THR A 518 3.53 -12.98 -37.15
CA THR A 518 4.76 -12.98 -36.36
C THR A 518 5.80 -12.15 -37.09
N SER A 519 6.50 -11.30 -36.34
CA SER A 519 7.67 -10.56 -36.81
C SER A 519 8.93 -11.45 -36.88
N ASP A 520 8.87 -12.70 -36.41
CA ASP A 520 9.99 -13.64 -36.40
C ASP A 520 9.98 -14.53 -37.66
N GLU A 521 10.96 -14.32 -38.53
CA GLU A 521 11.10 -15.04 -39.81
C GLU A 521 11.44 -16.53 -39.64
N GLU A 522 12.14 -16.87 -38.55
CA GLU A 522 12.55 -18.23 -38.23
C GLU A 522 11.33 -19.06 -37.80
N PHE A 523 10.53 -18.53 -36.88
CA PHE A 523 9.27 -19.14 -36.46
C PHE A 523 8.31 -19.26 -37.64
N GLY A 524 8.18 -18.23 -38.47
CA GLY A 524 7.30 -18.26 -39.65
C GLY A 524 7.69 -19.37 -40.65
N SER A 525 8.99 -19.64 -40.80
CA SER A 525 9.51 -20.73 -41.64
C SER A 525 9.26 -22.10 -41.03
N LEU A 526 9.49 -22.24 -39.72
CA LEU A 526 9.19 -23.45 -38.95
C LEU A 526 7.69 -23.81 -39.03
N LEU A 527 6.82 -22.83 -38.78
CA LEU A 527 5.37 -23.02 -38.81
C LEU A 527 4.90 -23.54 -40.18
N LYS A 528 5.40 -22.97 -41.29
CA LYS A 528 5.11 -23.44 -42.65
C LYS A 528 5.58 -24.87 -42.89
N SER A 529 6.71 -25.27 -42.31
CA SER A 529 7.22 -26.65 -42.40
C SER A 529 6.34 -27.63 -41.63
N LEU A 530 5.91 -27.26 -40.43
CA LEU A 530 5.04 -28.08 -39.58
C LEU A 530 3.65 -28.24 -40.19
N ILE A 531 3.08 -27.17 -40.77
CA ILE A 531 1.79 -27.23 -41.49
C ILE A 531 1.85 -28.18 -42.69
N ARG A 532 2.99 -28.33 -43.38
CA ARG A 532 3.12 -29.26 -44.51
C ARG A 532 3.25 -30.73 -44.10
N THR A 533 3.53 -30.97 -42.83
CA THR A 533 3.80 -32.30 -42.27
C THR A 533 2.55 -32.93 -41.64
N HIS A 534 1.54 -32.12 -41.34
CA HIS A 534 0.19 -32.50 -40.91
C HIS A 534 -0.82 -32.34 -42.05
#